data_AF-A0A4P6EWN1-F1
#
_entry.id   AF-A0A4P6EWN1-F1
#
_cell.length_a   1.000
_cell.length_b   1.000
_cell.length_c   1.000
_cell.angle_alpha   90.00
_cell.angle_beta   90.00
_cell.angle_gamma   90.00
#
_symmetry.space_group_name_H-M   'P 1'
#
loop_
_entity.id
_entity.type
_entity.pdbx_description
1 polymer ?
#
loop_
_entity_poly.entity_id
_entity_poly.type
_entity_poly.pdbx_seq_one_letter_code
_entity_poly.pdbx_strand_id
1 'polypeptide(L)' 'MTALTGDLSLTLPDGTTLTGSTDLGLARQWAEHEHGAAAWAALTWTARNVETAAALAAVRAAAGEG' A
#
# COMPACT_ATOMS: atom_id res chain seq x y z
N MET A 1 10.48 -13.44 2.47
CA MET A 1 9.51 -12.83 1.55
C MET A 1 8.90 -13.94 0.69
N THR A 2 7.61 -14.27 0.85
CA THR A 2 6.95 -15.32 0.03
C THR A 2 6.14 -14.63 -1.05
N ALA A 3 6.76 -14.36 -2.20
CA ALA A 3 6.03 -13.93 -3.39
C ALA A 3 5.42 -15.19 -4.05
N LEU A 4 4.12 -15.39 -3.86
CA LEU A 4 3.35 -16.40 -4.61
C LEU A 4 2.69 -15.71 -5.81
N THR A 5 3.14 -16.07 -7.00
CA THR A 5 2.53 -15.78 -8.31
C THR A 5 1.01 -15.73 -8.22
N GLY A 6 0.44 -14.52 -8.29
CA GLY A 6 -1.00 -14.29 -8.43
C GLY A 6 -1.54 -13.16 -7.53
N ASP A 7 -1.05 -13.03 -6.31
CA ASP A 7 -1.53 -12.05 -5.33
C ASP A 7 -0.38 -11.61 -4.41
N LEU A 8 0.04 -10.35 -4.52
CA LEU A 8 1.07 -9.79 -3.65
C LEU A 8 0.44 -9.54 -2.29
N SER A 9 1.08 -10.06 -1.25
CA SER A 9 0.69 -9.86 0.13
C SER A 9 1.80 -9.09 0.86
N LEU A 10 1.42 -7.99 1.51
CA LEU A 10 2.30 -7.18 2.34
C LEU A 10 1.76 -7.17 3.77
N THR A 11 2.57 -7.60 4.73
CA THR A 11 2.25 -7.47 6.15
C THR A 11 2.89 -6.19 6.68
N LEU A 12 2.05 -5.27 7.13
CA LEU A 12 2.45 -4.01 7.77
C LEU A 12 2.98 -4.26 9.20
N PRO A 13 3.79 -3.36 9.76
CA PRO A 13 4.31 -3.49 11.12
C PRO A 13 3.22 -3.59 12.20
N ASP A 14 2.04 -3.01 11.96
CA ASP A 14 0.87 -3.11 12.84
C ASP A 14 0.13 -4.45 12.77
N GLY A 15 0.65 -5.41 11.97
CA GLY A 15 0.08 -6.75 11.79
C GLY A 15 -1.01 -6.84 10.71
N THR A 16 -1.44 -5.71 10.14
CA THR A 16 -2.37 -5.67 9.01
C THR A 16 -1.76 -6.33 7.78
N THR A 17 -2.46 -7.28 7.17
CA THR A 17 -2.05 -7.86 5.88
C THR A 17 -2.86 -7.23 4.76
N LEU A 18 -2.17 -6.60 3.82
CA LEU A 18 -2.72 -6.06 2.60
C LEU A 18 -2.48 -7.04 1.46
N THR A 19 -3.49 -7.26 0.62
CA THR A 19 -3.42 -8.12 -0.54
C THR A 19 -3.72 -7.32 -1.81
N GLY A 20 -2.98 -7.55 -2.87
CA GLY A 20 -3.19 -6.84 -4.12
C GLY A 20 -2.47 -7.48 -5.29
N SER A 21 -3.05 -7.34 -6.48
CA SER A 21 -2.46 -7.94 -7.69
C SER A 21 -1.30 -7.13 -8.27
N THR A 22 -1.00 -5.95 -7.73
CA THR A 22 0.10 -5.06 -8.16
C THR A 22 0.65 -4.25 -6.98
N ASP A 23 1.92 -3.83 -7.05
CA ASP A 23 2.54 -2.96 -6.04
C ASP A 23 1.76 -1.64 -5.86
N LEU A 24 1.23 -1.09 -6.96
CA LEU A 24 0.41 0.12 -6.93
C LEU A 24 -0.91 -0.10 -6.18
N GLY A 25 -1.53 -1.26 -6.36
CA GLY A 25 -2.73 -1.65 -5.62
C GLY A 25 -2.48 -1.82 -4.12
N LEU A 26 -1.33 -2.39 -3.75
CA LEU A 26 -0.89 -2.46 -2.35
C LEU A 26 -0.59 -1.08 -1.77
N ALA A 27 0.14 -0.25 -2.51
CA ALA A 27 0.49 1.10 -2.09
C ALA A 27 -0.74 1.96 -1.82
N ARG A 28 -1.76 1.86 -2.68
CA ARG A 28 -3.03 2.55 -2.48
C ARG A 28 -3.74 2.07 -1.21
N GLN A 29 -3.81 0.77 -0.99
CA GLN A 29 -4.44 0.21 0.21
C GLN A 29 -3.68 0.57 1.49
N TRP A 30 -2.36 0.64 1.42
CA TRP A 30 -1.54 1.12 2.53
C TRP A 30 -1.83 2.59 2.83
N ALA A 31 -1.80 3.46 1.80
CA ALA A 31 -2.14 4.87 2.00
C ALA A 31 -3.57 5.07 2.56
N GLU A 32 -4.53 4.26 2.11
CA GLU A 32 -5.90 4.25 2.64
C GLU A 32 -5.96 3.76 4.10
N HIS A 33 -5.13 2.77 4.47
CA HIS A 33 -5.01 2.27 5.84
C HIS A 33 -4.42 3.32 6.80
N GLU A 34 -3.34 3.98 6.40
CA GLU A 34 -2.64 5.02 7.19
C GLU A 34 -3.54 6.23 7.48
N HIS A 35 -4.26 6.71 6.47
CA HIS A 35 -5.18 7.84 6.63
C HIS A 35 -6.50 7.42 7.29
N GLY A 36 -6.87 6.14 7.19
CA GLY A 36 -8.19 5.64 7.52
C GLY A 36 -9.23 5.97 6.44
N ALA A 37 -10.18 5.05 6.24
CA ALA A 37 -11.14 5.10 5.13
C ALA A 37 -11.91 6.43 5.05
N ALA A 38 -12.29 7.02 6.18
CA ALA A 38 -13.04 8.28 6.21
C ALA A 38 -12.19 9.49 5.77
N ALA A 39 -10.95 9.60 6.24
CA ALA A 39 -10.06 10.69 5.85
C ALA A 39 -9.60 10.52 4.40
N TRP A 40 -9.27 9.28 4.01
CA TRP A 40 -8.95 8.93 2.62
C TRP A 40 -10.08 9.31 1.64
N ALA A 41 -11.33 9.02 2.02
CA ALA A 41 -12.50 9.39 1.22
C ALA A 41 -12.66 10.91 1.08
N ALA A 42 -12.21 11.70 2.05
CA ALA A 42 -12.25 13.16 1.99
C ALA A 42 -11.11 13.77 1.14
N LEU A 43 -10.04 13.02 0.84
CA LEU A 43 -8.94 13.50 0.00
C LEU A 43 -9.39 13.71 -1.45
N THR A 44 -8.83 14.76 -2.08
CA THR A 44 -8.97 14.99 -3.52
C THR A 44 -8.25 13.90 -4.31
N TRP A 45 -8.62 13.75 -5.59
CA TRP A 45 -7.96 12.77 -6.45
C TRP A 45 -6.44 12.99 -6.53
N THR A 46 -6.00 14.23 -6.68
CA THR A 46 -4.57 14.58 -6.70
C THR A 46 -3.87 14.21 -5.40
N ALA A 47 -4.48 14.52 -4.24
CA ALA A 47 -3.91 14.17 -2.94
C ALA A 47 -3.77 12.65 -2.79
N ARG A 48 -4.81 11.88 -3.15
CA ARG A 48 -4.72 10.40 -3.13
C ARG A 48 -3.59 9.85 -4.00
N ASN A 49 -3.30 10.46 -5.15
CA ASN A 49 -2.18 10.02 -6.00
C ASN A 49 -0.82 10.32 -5.36
N VAL A 50 -0.66 11.48 -4.72
CA VAL A 50 0.58 11.83 -4.00
C VAL A 50 0.82 10.85 -2.86
N GLU A 51 -0.20 10.59 -2.04
CA GLU A 51 -0.11 9.64 -0.92
C GLU A 51 0.16 8.21 -1.42
N THR A 52 -0.51 7.78 -2.49
CA THR A 52 -0.26 6.47 -3.12
C THR A 52 1.17 6.35 -3.64
N ALA A 53 1.72 7.42 -4.24
CA ALA A 53 3.10 7.42 -4.75
C ALA A 53 4.12 7.34 -3.61
N ALA A 54 3.87 8.03 -2.49
CA ALA A 54 4.69 7.93 -1.28
C ALA A 54 4.65 6.50 -0.70
N ALA A 55 3.46 5.92 -0.56
CA ALA A 55 3.29 4.53 -0.11
C ALA A 55 3.95 3.52 -1.06
N LEU A 56 3.96 3.78 -2.37
CA LEU A 56 4.62 2.90 -3.35
C LEU A 56 6.14 2.83 -3.15
N ALA A 57 6.77 3.93 -2.74
CA ALA A 57 8.18 3.91 -2.38
C ALA A 57 8.43 3.02 -1.16
N ALA A 58 7.54 3.07 -0.16
CA ALA A 58 7.61 2.22 1.02
C ALA A 58 7.37 0.73 0.70
N VAL A 59 6.38 0.40 -0.14
CA VAL A 59 6.14 -0.97 -0.65
C VAL A 59 7.39 -1.51 -1.33
N ARG A 60 8.02 -0.71 -2.19
CA ARG A 60 9.24 -1.11 -2.90
C ARG A 60 10.44 -1.27 -1.97
N ALA A 61 10.57 -0.43 -0.95
CA ALA A 61 11.62 -0.56 0.06
C ALA A 61 11.44 -1.86 0.86
N ALA A 62 10.21 -2.15 1.30
CA ALA A 62 9.88 -3.40 1.99
C ALA A 62 10.05 -4.64 1.10
N ALA A 63 9.89 -4.50 -0.22
CA ALA A 63 10.16 -5.55 -1.19
C ALA A 63 11.66 -5.70 -1.54
N GLY A 64 12.47 -4.66 -1.30
CA GLY A 64 13.90 -4.61 -1.64
C GLY A 64 14.84 -5.01 -0.49
N GLU A 65 14.37 -5.02 0.75
CA GLU A 65 15.08 -5.57 1.91
C GLU A 65 14.96 -7.11 1.90
N GLY A 66 15.80 -7.75 1.09
CA GLY A 66 15.99 -9.20 0.99
C GLY A 66 17.37 -9.62 1.45
#